data_AF-A0A7S3UWC1-F1
#
_entry.id   AF-A0A7S3UWC1-F1
#
_cell.length_a   1.000
_cell.length_b   1.000
_cell.length_c   1.000
_cell.angle_alpha   90.00
_cell.angle_beta   90.00
_cell.angle_gamma   90.00
#
_symmetry.space_group_name_H-M   'P 1'
#
loop_
_entity.id
_entity.type
_entity.pdbx_description
1 polymer ?
#
loop_
_entity_poly.entity_id
_entity_poly.type
_entity_poly.pdbx_seq_one_letter_code
_entity_poly.pdbx_strand_id
1 'polypeptide(L)'
;MFITLTSMGSSGYQGLLEERERLRHILKEELSKLATDLGERVLEVPGNTISFGLTLGGTAPAAADATYLGAMLFKRCVSGTRVVTGAQSSTKQVGNSEFQAYGAHCNAYPSVPYLTAACAIGMSEQEVYDFCHRLHKTINEFKKKRAKKQQQAPR
;
A
#
# COMPACT_ATOMS: atom_id res chain seq x y z
N MET A 1 -19.30 -16.48 14.04
CA MET A 1 -20.04 -15.97 12.87
C MET A 1 -21.52 -15.73 13.17
N PHE A 2 -22.20 -16.65 13.89
CA PHE A 2 -23.63 -16.50 14.21
C PHE A 2 -23.93 -15.22 15.01
N ILE A 3 -23.19 -14.99 16.12
CA ILE A 3 -23.34 -13.80 16.98
C ILE A 3 -23.25 -12.50 16.16
N THR A 4 -22.19 -12.32 15.35
CA THR A 4 -21.96 -11.10 14.56
C THR A 4 -23.10 -10.80 13.58
N LEU A 5 -23.55 -11.80 12.81
CA LEU A 5 -24.64 -11.62 11.85
C LEU A 5 -25.97 -11.36 12.56
N THR A 6 -26.25 -12.05 13.67
CA THR A 6 -27.47 -11.81 14.45
C THR A 6 -27.47 -10.46 15.15
N SER A 7 -26.30 -9.96 15.59
CA SER A 7 -26.18 -8.64 16.22
C SER A 7 -26.29 -7.48 15.24
N MET A 8 -25.75 -7.63 14.01
CA MET A 8 -25.85 -6.59 12.98
C MET A 8 -27.20 -6.62 12.26
N GLY A 9 -27.78 -7.82 12.09
CA GLY A 9 -28.88 -8.04 11.16
C GLY A 9 -28.45 -7.84 9.70
N SER A 10 -29.40 -8.06 8.77
CA SER A 10 -29.17 -7.83 7.34
C SER A 10 -28.91 -6.35 7.01
N SER A 11 -29.62 -5.44 7.69
CA SER A 11 -29.47 -3.99 7.51
C SER A 11 -28.08 -3.50 7.94
N GLY A 12 -27.57 -3.97 9.09
CA GLY A 12 -26.22 -3.62 9.53
C GLY A 12 -25.15 -4.10 8.58
N TYR A 13 -25.28 -5.32 8.04
CA TYR A 13 -24.34 -5.83 7.03
C TYR A 13 -24.42 -5.05 5.70
N GLN A 14 -25.62 -4.72 5.22
CA GLN A 14 -25.81 -3.90 4.02
C GLN A 14 -25.20 -2.50 4.19
N GLY A 15 -25.42 -1.85 5.34
CA GLY A 15 -24.82 -0.56 5.65
C GLY A 15 -23.28 -0.59 5.64
N LEU A 16 -22.66 -1.67 6.11
CA LEU A 16 -21.20 -1.82 6.03
C LEU A 16 -20.68 -1.98 4.59
N LEU A 17 -21.47 -2.60 3.69
CA LEU A 17 -21.09 -2.73 2.28
C LEU A 17 -21.19 -1.39 1.54
N GLU A 18 -22.25 -0.62 1.81
CA GLU A 18 -22.45 0.74 1.29
C GLU A 18 -21.35 1.67 1.76
N GLU A 19 -21.04 1.64 3.06
CA GLU A 19 -19.98 2.47 3.64
C GLU A 19 -18.61 2.13 3.06
N ARG A 20 -18.29 0.84 2.90
CA ARG A 20 -17.04 0.42 2.24
C ARG A 20 -16.97 0.95 0.80
N GLU A 21 -18.07 0.94 0.05
CA GLU A 21 -18.06 1.49 -1.32
C GLU A 21 -17.83 3.00 -1.32
N ARG A 22 -18.47 3.74 -0.40
CA ARG A 22 -18.22 5.17 -0.20
C ARG A 22 -16.75 5.45 0.13
N LEU A 23 -16.20 4.74 1.12
CA LEU A 23 -14.81 4.89 1.57
C LEU A 23 -13.80 4.48 0.50
N ARG A 24 -14.14 3.52 -0.37
CA ARG A 24 -13.30 3.15 -1.53
C ARG A 24 -13.05 4.35 -2.44
N HIS A 25 -14.08 5.16 -2.70
CA HIS A 25 -13.94 6.36 -3.51
C HIS A 25 -13.06 7.41 -2.83
N ILE A 26 -13.31 7.67 -1.55
CA ILE A 26 -12.52 8.63 -0.74
C ILE A 26 -11.05 8.20 -0.68
N LEU A 27 -10.78 6.93 -0.41
CA LEU A 27 -9.42 6.40 -0.37
C LEU A 27 -8.72 6.54 -1.72
N LYS A 28 -9.41 6.25 -2.85
CA LYS A 28 -8.82 6.44 -4.18
C LYS A 28 -8.47 7.90 -4.43
N GLU A 29 -9.36 8.82 -4.08
CA GLU A 29 -9.16 10.25 -4.27
C GLU A 29 -7.97 10.77 -3.43
N GLU A 30 -7.96 10.48 -2.13
CA GLU A 30 -6.90 10.91 -1.22
C GLU A 30 -5.54 10.29 -1.57
N LEU A 31 -5.51 9.01 -1.96
CA LEU A 31 -4.28 8.39 -2.46
C LEU A 31 -3.80 9.03 -3.77
N SER A 32 -4.70 9.45 -4.65
CA SER A 32 -4.33 10.08 -5.93
C SER A 32 -3.76 11.48 -5.74
N LYS A 33 -4.34 12.27 -4.82
CA LYS A 33 -3.79 13.57 -4.40
C LYS A 33 -2.38 13.40 -3.83
N LEU A 34 -2.25 12.52 -2.84
CA LEU A 34 -0.97 12.19 -2.20
C LEU A 34 0.06 11.69 -3.21
N ALA A 35 -0.34 10.83 -4.15
CA ALA A 35 0.57 10.32 -5.18
C ALA A 35 1.12 11.46 -6.03
N THR A 36 0.24 12.36 -6.48
CA THR A 36 0.61 13.53 -7.30
C THR A 36 1.61 14.42 -6.56
N ASP A 37 1.35 14.74 -5.29
CA ASP A 37 2.24 15.55 -4.44
C ASP A 37 3.63 14.91 -4.27
N LEU A 38 3.69 13.58 -4.27
CA LEU A 38 4.92 12.83 -4.11
C LEU A 38 5.63 12.54 -5.45
N GLY A 39 5.06 12.93 -6.60
CA GLY A 39 5.57 12.58 -7.92
C GLY A 39 5.43 11.10 -8.26
N GLU A 40 4.44 10.43 -7.68
CA GLU A 40 4.07 9.03 -7.91
C GLU A 40 2.67 8.97 -8.54
N ARG A 41 2.17 7.76 -8.81
CA ARG A 41 0.80 7.56 -9.29
C ARG A 41 0.14 6.35 -8.63
N VAL A 42 -1.18 6.36 -8.59
CA VAL A 42 -1.97 5.17 -8.28
C VAL A 42 -2.05 4.30 -9.54
N LEU A 43 -1.96 2.98 -9.38
CA LEU A 43 -2.12 2.01 -10.45
C LEU A 43 -3.60 1.91 -10.84
N GLU A 44 -3.91 2.06 -12.13
CA GLU A 44 -5.26 1.87 -12.65
C GLU A 44 -5.54 0.38 -12.82
N VAL A 45 -6.42 -0.16 -11.98
CA VAL A 45 -6.82 -1.57 -11.97
C VAL A 45 -8.35 -1.63 -11.86
N PRO A 46 -9.10 -1.42 -12.97
CA PRO A 46 -10.56 -1.31 -12.93
C PRO A 46 -11.25 -2.58 -12.42
N GLY A 47 -10.62 -3.75 -12.60
CA GLY A 47 -11.13 -5.02 -12.08
C GLY A 47 -10.93 -5.24 -10.57
N ASN A 48 -10.22 -4.35 -9.87
CA ASN A 48 -9.99 -4.44 -8.43
C ASN A 48 -10.74 -3.34 -7.68
N THR A 49 -11.79 -3.74 -6.97
CA THR A 49 -12.68 -2.82 -6.23
C THR A 49 -12.35 -2.72 -4.74
N ILE A 50 -11.24 -3.29 -4.29
CA ILE A 50 -10.89 -3.34 -2.86
C ILE A 50 -9.48 -2.80 -2.62
N SER A 51 -8.50 -3.20 -3.43
CA SER A 51 -7.09 -2.87 -3.24
C SER A 51 -6.58 -1.90 -4.29
N PHE A 52 -5.73 -0.99 -3.84
CA PHE A 52 -5.03 0.02 -4.63
C PHE A 52 -3.52 -0.24 -4.58
N GLY A 53 -2.81 0.17 -5.63
CA GLY A 53 -1.35 0.19 -5.64
C GLY A 53 -0.83 1.60 -5.88
N LEU A 54 0.10 2.06 -5.05
CA LEU A 54 0.81 3.33 -5.19
C LEU A 54 2.23 3.04 -5.69
N THR A 55 2.65 3.65 -6.80
CA THR A 55 4.03 3.48 -7.28
C THR A 55 5.05 4.04 -6.30
N LEU A 56 6.24 3.46 -6.29
CA LEU A 56 7.39 3.92 -5.50
C LEU A 56 8.64 4.12 -6.38
N GLY A 57 8.46 4.31 -7.68
CA GLY A 57 9.57 4.34 -8.65
C GLY A 57 10.51 5.52 -8.44
N GLY A 58 9.97 6.70 -8.10
CA GLY A 58 10.78 7.87 -7.76
C GLY A 58 11.25 7.84 -6.30
N THR A 59 10.37 7.38 -5.42
CA THR A 59 10.53 7.42 -3.96
C THR A 59 11.56 6.40 -3.47
N ALA A 60 11.39 5.13 -3.83
CA ALA A 60 12.16 4.01 -3.33
C ALA A 60 12.39 2.95 -4.45
N PRO A 61 13.18 3.29 -5.49
CA PRO A 61 13.39 2.41 -6.65
C PRO A 61 14.12 1.10 -6.32
N ALA A 62 14.98 1.11 -5.30
CA ALA A 62 15.71 -0.08 -4.89
C ALA A 62 14.83 -0.96 -3.97
N ALA A 63 14.91 -2.28 -4.12
CA ALA A 63 14.14 -3.23 -3.32
C ALA A 63 14.37 -3.07 -1.80
N ALA A 64 15.62 -2.80 -1.39
CA ALA A 64 15.97 -2.55 0.01
C ALA A 64 15.34 -1.24 0.54
N ASP A 65 15.33 -0.19 -0.28
CA ASP A 65 14.72 1.10 0.03
C ASP A 65 13.21 0.95 0.22
N ALA A 66 12.54 0.26 -0.71
CA ALA A 66 11.11 0.01 -0.65
C ALA A 66 10.75 -0.82 0.59
N THR A 67 11.52 -1.88 0.88
CA THR A 67 11.33 -2.72 2.08
C THR A 67 11.49 -1.90 3.37
N TYR A 68 12.50 -1.02 3.41
CA TYR A 68 12.73 -0.14 4.56
C TYR A 68 11.61 0.88 4.75
N LEU A 69 11.03 1.41 3.66
CA LEU A 69 9.84 2.26 3.71
C LEU A 69 8.65 1.51 4.33
N GLY A 70 8.45 0.24 3.98
CA GLY A 70 7.44 -0.62 4.61
C GLY A 70 7.65 -0.77 6.11
N ALA A 71 8.89 -1.02 6.56
CA ALA A 71 9.23 -1.08 7.98
C ALA A 71 8.99 0.26 8.71
N MET A 72 9.25 1.38 8.03
CA MET A 72 8.97 2.73 8.55
C MET A 72 7.46 2.97 8.78
N LEU A 73 6.60 2.48 7.89
CA LEU A 73 5.15 2.57 8.03
C LEU A 73 4.66 1.70 9.20
N PHE A 74 5.12 0.46 9.28
CA PHE A 74 4.77 -0.45 10.37
C PHE A 74 5.12 0.14 11.75
N LYS A 75 6.31 0.72 11.89
CA LYS A 75 6.74 1.40 13.13
C LYS A 75 5.87 2.61 13.50
N ARG A 76 5.14 3.20 12.54
CA ARG A 76 4.22 4.33 12.74
C ARG A 76 2.76 3.89 12.82
N CYS A 77 2.54 2.64 13.22
CA CYS A 77 1.21 2.07 13.41
C CYS A 77 0.36 2.13 12.13
N VAL A 78 0.99 1.90 10.96
CA VAL A 78 0.28 1.65 9.70
C VAL A 78 0.37 0.15 9.42
N SER A 79 -0.73 -0.56 9.62
CA SER A 79 -0.86 -1.99 9.32
C SER A 79 -1.57 -2.20 7.98
N GLY A 80 -1.57 -3.45 7.47
CA GLY A 80 -2.29 -3.83 6.25
C GLY A 80 -1.64 -3.41 4.92
N THR A 81 -0.72 -2.44 4.93
CA THR A 81 0.06 -2.12 3.72
C THR A 81 1.06 -3.23 3.38
N ARG A 82 1.30 -3.44 2.08
CA ARG A 82 2.32 -4.38 1.59
C ARG A 82 3.20 -3.68 0.58
N VAL A 83 4.51 -3.78 0.75
CA VAL A 83 5.47 -3.36 -0.26
C VAL A 83 5.75 -4.53 -1.20
N VAL A 84 5.60 -4.28 -2.50
CA VAL A 84 5.98 -5.21 -3.56
C VAL A 84 7.13 -4.58 -4.33
N THR A 85 8.29 -5.25 -4.33
CA THR A 85 9.50 -4.71 -4.92
C THR A 85 9.59 -4.95 -6.43
N GLY A 86 8.88 -5.96 -6.95
CA GLY A 86 8.98 -6.35 -8.36
C GLY A 86 10.38 -6.84 -8.78
N ALA A 87 11.29 -7.06 -7.83
CA ALA A 87 12.66 -7.46 -8.11
C ALA A 87 12.66 -8.90 -8.63
N GLN A 88 13.01 -9.09 -9.91
CA GLN A 88 13.12 -10.41 -10.54
C GLN A 88 14.10 -11.34 -9.81
N SER A 89 15.13 -10.76 -9.16
CA SER A 89 16.10 -11.49 -8.35
C SER A 89 15.55 -11.97 -7.00
N SER A 90 14.35 -11.53 -6.60
CA SER A 90 13.71 -12.04 -5.39
C SER A 90 12.97 -13.34 -5.72
N THR A 91 13.49 -14.47 -5.25
CA THR A 91 12.78 -15.74 -5.28
C THR A 91 12.26 -16.10 -3.90
N LYS A 92 11.12 -16.79 -3.86
CA LYS A 92 10.58 -17.35 -2.62
C LYS A 92 10.10 -18.77 -2.87
N GLN A 93 10.62 -19.69 -2.08
CA GLN A 93 10.12 -21.05 -2.03
C GLN A 93 8.91 -21.14 -1.09
N VAL A 94 7.81 -21.71 -1.59
CA VAL A 94 6.60 -22.02 -0.81
C VAL A 94 6.24 -23.47 -1.08
N GLY A 95 6.54 -24.35 -0.11
CA GLY A 95 6.48 -25.79 -0.32
C GLY A 95 7.46 -26.23 -1.42
N ASN A 96 6.95 -26.95 -2.42
CA ASN A 96 7.75 -27.46 -3.53
C ASN A 96 7.83 -26.50 -4.73
N SER A 97 7.22 -25.32 -4.62
CA SER A 97 7.15 -24.35 -5.70
C SER A 97 8.04 -23.15 -5.41
N GLU A 98 8.84 -22.74 -6.39
CA GLU A 98 9.60 -21.50 -6.37
C GLU A 98 8.87 -20.41 -7.17
N PHE A 99 8.76 -19.23 -6.56
CA PHE A 99 8.11 -18.07 -7.17
C PHE A 99 9.13 -16.94 -7.33
N GLN A 100 9.25 -16.43 -8.55
CA GLN A 100 9.98 -15.20 -8.84
C GLN A 100 9.12 -13.98 -8.54
N ALA A 101 9.76 -12.89 -8.07
CA ALA A 101 9.10 -11.64 -7.72
C ALA A 101 7.88 -11.85 -6.79
N TYR A 102 8.03 -12.69 -5.76
CA TYR A 102 6.93 -13.14 -4.93
C TYR A 102 6.10 -11.97 -4.37
N GLY A 103 4.79 -12.01 -4.62
CA GLY A 103 3.85 -10.96 -4.23
C GLY A 103 3.45 -10.00 -5.35
N ALA A 104 4.19 -9.96 -6.46
CA ALA A 104 3.78 -9.21 -7.64
C ALA A 104 2.74 -9.95 -8.50
N HIS A 105 2.50 -11.24 -8.21
CA HIS A 105 1.60 -12.12 -8.96
C HIS A 105 1.97 -12.30 -10.44
N CYS A 106 3.21 -11.96 -10.80
CA CYS A 106 3.85 -12.31 -12.06
C CYS A 106 5.37 -12.29 -11.89
N ASN A 107 6.09 -12.99 -12.75
CA ASN A 107 7.55 -13.12 -12.66
C ASN A 107 8.29 -11.82 -13.03
N ALA A 108 7.64 -10.95 -13.82
CA ALA A 108 8.22 -9.73 -14.36
C ALA A 108 7.17 -8.61 -14.39
N TYR A 109 6.75 -8.14 -13.22
CA TYR A 109 5.95 -6.93 -13.14
C TYR A 109 6.79 -5.74 -13.66
N PRO A 110 6.20 -4.73 -14.32
CA PRO A 110 6.93 -3.54 -14.72
C PRO A 110 7.82 -3.03 -13.59
N SER A 111 9.01 -2.53 -13.96
CA SER A 111 10.20 -2.41 -13.11
C SER A 111 10.11 -1.42 -11.93
N VAL A 112 8.92 -1.00 -11.52
CA VAL A 112 8.70 -0.07 -10.41
C VAL A 112 8.13 -0.82 -9.20
N PRO A 113 8.78 -0.72 -8.03
CA PRO A 113 8.16 -1.12 -6.77
C PRO A 113 6.85 -0.38 -6.54
N TYR A 114 5.93 -0.98 -5.79
CA TYR A 114 4.68 -0.35 -5.39
C TYR A 114 4.27 -0.77 -3.98
N LEU A 115 3.44 0.05 -3.36
CA LEU A 115 2.82 -0.20 -2.06
C LEU A 115 1.33 -0.44 -2.26
N THR A 116 0.77 -1.48 -1.64
CA THR A 116 -0.66 -1.74 -1.67
C THR A 116 -1.35 -1.23 -0.41
N ALA A 117 -2.57 -0.72 -0.57
CA ALA A 117 -3.51 -0.40 0.49
C ALA A 117 -4.92 -0.87 0.06
N ALA A 118 -5.79 -1.20 1.01
CA ALA A 118 -7.11 -1.74 0.70
C ALA A 118 -8.21 -1.10 1.54
N CYS A 119 -9.37 -0.86 0.93
CA CYS A 119 -10.60 -0.47 1.61
C CYS A 119 -11.43 -1.73 1.92
N ALA A 120 -11.13 -2.35 3.06
CA ALA A 120 -11.88 -3.51 3.55
C ALA A 120 -13.13 -3.07 4.32
N ILE A 121 -14.08 -4.00 4.48
CA ILE A 121 -15.30 -3.78 5.27
C ILE A 121 -14.95 -3.45 6.73
N GLY A 122 -15.65 -2.48 7.32
CA GLY A 122 -15.44 -2.06 8.71
C GLY A 122 -14.33 -1.02 8.91
N MET A 123 -13.67 -0.55 7.84
CA MET A 123 -12.83 0.64 7.89
C MET A 123 -13.69 1.88 8.20
N SER A 124 -13.12 2.85 8.92
CA SER A 124 -13.72 4.15 9.18
C SER A 124 -13.13 5.25 8.29
N GLU A 125 -13.87 6.33 8.08
CA GLU A 125 -13.36 7.49 7.33
C GLU A 125 -12.13 8.12 7.99
N GLN A 126 -12.09 8.18 9.32
CA GLN A 126 -10.93 8.69 10.05
C GLN A 126 -9.68 7.87 9.77
N GLU A 127 -9.78 6.54 9.67
CA GLU A 127 -8.65 5.67 9.33
C GLU A 127 -8.09 5.96 7.93
N VAL A 128 -8.94 6.36 6.97
CA VAL A 128 -8.48 6.78 5.63
C VAL A 128 -7.60 8.02 5.74
N TYR A 129 -8.06 9.07 6.43
CA TYR A 129 -7.29 10.31 6.58
C TYR A 129 -6.02 10.10 7.41
N ASP A 130 -6.11 9.37 8.52
CA ASP A 130 -4.96 9.01 9.36
C ASP A 130 -3.90 8.26 8.57
N PHE A 131 -4.33 7.29 7.76
CA PHE A 131 -3.46 6.53 6.88
C PHE A 131 -2.76 7.45 5.86
N CYS A 132 -3.52 8.26 5.11
CA CYS A 132 -2.93 9.16 4.11
C CYS A 132 -1.97 10.18 4.75
N HIS A 133 -2.32 10.74 5.91
CA HIS A 133 -1.44 11.65 6.65
C HIS A 133 -0.13 10.97 7.06
N ARG A 134 -0.21 9.78 7.68
CA ARG A 134 0.97 9.02 8.12
C ARG A 134 1.81 8.57 6.93
N LEU A 135 1.19 8.15 5.83
CA LEU A 135 1.88 7.76 4.60
C LEU A 135 2.66 8.93 4.01
N HIS A 136 2.02 10.09 3.83
CA HIS A 136 2.63 11.28 3.29
C HIS A 136 3.83 11.75 4.15
N LYS A 137 3.63 11.83 5.47
CA LYS A 137 4.70 12.19 6.42
C LYS A 137 5.86 11.21 6.35
N THR A 138 5.57 9.91 6.32
CA THR A 138 6.58 8.85 6.28
C THR A 138 7.41 8.90 5.01
N ILE A 139 6.78 9.08 3.85
CA ILE A 139 7.49 9.16 2.56
C ILE A 139 8.37 10.41 2.52
N ASN A 140 7.88 11.56 2.99
CA ASN A 140 8.70 12.78 3.03
C ASN A 140 9.91 12.65 3.95
N GLU A 141 9.74 12.05 5.13
CA GLU A 141 10.87 11.75 6.03
C GLU A 141 11.84 10.75 5.39
N PHE A 142 11.33 9.73 4.68
CA PHE A 142 12.14 8.77 3.95
C PHE A 142 12.99 9.47 2.87
N LYS A 143 12.38 10.32 2.02
CA LYS A 143 13.07 11.10 0.98
C LYS A 143 14.18 11.97 1.59
N LYS A 144 13.91 12.65 2.71
CA LYS A 144 14.92 13.44 3.45
C LYS A 144 16.10 12.58 3.95
N LYS A 145 15.83 11.40 4.51
CA LYS A 145 16.89 10.49 4.97
C LYS A 145 17.73 9.95 3.81
N ARG A 146 17.09 9.60 2.70
CA ARG A 146 17.77 9.10 1.49
C ARG A 146 18.69 10.16 0.88
N ALA A 147 18.22 11.42 0.78
CA ALA A 147 19.03 12.53 0.29
C ALA A 147 20.29 12.77 1.16
N LYS A 148 20.16 12.73 2.50
CA LYS A 148 21.30 12.85 3.42
C LYS A 148 22.32 11.73 3.24
N LYS A 149 21.86 10.48 3.08
CA LYS A 149 22.74 9.33 2.87
C LYS A 149 23.53 9.44 1.56
N GLN A 150 22.92 9.95 0.49
CA GLN A 150 23.58 10.18 -0.79
C GLN A 150 24.66 11.28 -0.71
N GLN A 151 24.46 12.30 0.12
CA GLN A 151 25.45 13.37 0.35
C GLN A 151 26.65 12.92 1.19
N GLN A 152 26.51 11.85 1.98
CA GLN A 152 27.54 11.34 2.90
C GLN A 152 28.30 10.13 2.37
N ALA A 153 27.93 9.58 1.21
CA ALA A 153 28.66 8.48 0.59
C ALA A 153 30.01 9.00 0.04
N PRO A 154 31.15 8.37 0.36
CA PRO A 154 32.43 8.73 -0.25
C PRO A 154 32.35 8.49 -1.77
N ARG A 155 32.90 9.43 -2.55
CA ARG A 155 33.01 9.32 -4.00
C ARG A 155 33.90 8.16 -4.41
#